data_AF-A0A367ZJ81-F1
#
_entry.id   AF-A0A367ZJ81-F1
#
_cell.length_a   1.000
_cell.length_b   1.000
_cell.length_c   1.000
_cell.angle_alpha   90.00
_cell.angle_beta   90.00
_cell.angle_gamma   90.00
#
_symmetry.space_group_name_H-M   'P 1'
#
loop_
_entity.id
_entity.type
_entity.pdbx_description
1 polymer ?
#
loop_
_entity_poly.entity_id
_entity_poly.type
_entity_poly.pdbx_seq_one_letter_code
_entity_poly.pdbx_strand_id
1 'polypeptide(L)' 'MLIEIFTDGRVLIDGQDAGPGYQPEHVLLDYLTNPKGFLEMRRKQKHAA' A
#
# COMPACT_ATOMS: atom_id res chain seq x y z
N MET A 1 0.33 -5.80 9.47
CA MET A 1 0.55 -4.94 8.30
C MET A 1 0.98 -3.59 8.81
N LEU A 2 2.12 -3.11 8.32
CA LEU A 2 2.66 -1.80 8.63
C LEU A 2 2.64 -0.95 7.35
N ILE A 3 2.06 0.24 7.42
CA ILE A 3 2.08 1.22 6.33
C ILE A 3 2.92 2.40 6.82
N GLU A 4 3.99 2.68 6.10
CA GLU A 4 4.94 3.75 6.40
C GLU A 4 4.82 4.81 5.29
N ILE A 5 4.50 6.03 5.68
CA ILE A 5 4.35 7.17 4.77
C ILE A 5 5.43 8.17 5.11
N PHE A 6 6.25 8.50 4.12
CA PHE A 6 7.36 9.43 4.25
C PHE A 6 6.94 10.82 3.78
N THR A 7 7.59 11.85 4.31
CA THR A 7 7.30 13.26 3.97
C THR A 7 7.62 13.61 2.52
N ASP A 8 8.37 12.76 1.82
CA ASP A 8 8.67 12.86 0.38
C ASP A 8 7.64 12.15 -0.51
N GLY A 9 6.55 11.65 0.08
CA GLY A 9 5.45 10.98 -0.64
C GLY A 9 5.70 9.49 -0.91
N ARG A 10 6.84 8.92 -0.49
CA ARG A 10 7.06 7.47 -0.60
C ARG A 10 6.16 6.72 0.37
N VAL A 11 5.74 5.53 -0.06
CA VAL A 11 4.92 4.62 0.74
C VAL A 11 5.60 3.26 0.78
N LEU A 12 5.88 2.79 1.99
CA LEU A 12 6.30 1.43 2.24
C LEU A 12 5.14 0.66 2.87
N ILE A 13 4.93 -0.56 2.40
CA ILE A 13 3.93 -1.46 2.97
C ILE A 13 4.64 -2.77 3.30
N ASP A 14 4.71 -3.08 4.59
CA ASP A 14 5.48 -4.19 5.16
C ASP A 14 6.95 -4.17 4.68
N GLY A 15 7.58 -2.98 4.72
CA GLY A 15 8.98 -2.75 4.35
C GLY A 15 9.29 -2.80 2.84
N GLN A 16 8.28 -2.96 1.98
CA GLN A 16 8.43 -2.94 0.52
C GLN A 16 7.89 -1.64 -0.06
N ASP A 17 8.67 -1.02 -0.94
CA ASP A 17 8.24 0.16 -1.72
C ASP A 17 6.98 -0.18 -2.52
N ALA A 18 5.93 0.63 -2.36
CA ALA A 18 4.67 0.46 -3.07
C ALA A 18 4.76 0.89 -4.54
N GLY A 19 5.78 1.67 -4.91
CA GLY A 19 6.00 2.20 -6.25
C GLY A 19 5.17 3.45 -6.56
N PRO A 20 5.43 4.10 -7.72
CA PRO A 20 4.91 5.42 -8.05
C PRO A 20 3.39 5.49 -8.25
N GLY A 21 2.70 4.34 -8.35
CA GLY A 21 1.25 4.27 -8.51
C GLY A 21 0.46 4.42 -7.20
N TYR A 22 1.13 4.36 -6.05
CA TYR A 22 0.47 4.46 -4.75
C TYR A 22 0.71 5.83 -4.13
N GLN A 23 -0.28 6.71 -4.30
CA GLN A 23 -0.35 7.95 -3.55
C GLN A 23 -0.70 7.64 -2.08
N PRO A 24 -0.04 8.26 -1.09
CA PRO A 24 -0.25 7.99 0.32
C PRO A 24 -1.71 8.08 0.77
N GLU A 25 -2.45 9.08 0.25
CA GLU A 25 -3.83 9.32 0.63
C GLU A 25 -4.74 8.17 0.16
N HIS A 26 -4.52 7.65 -1.05
CA HIS A 26 -5.29 6.54 -1.60
C HIS A 26 -5.00 5.24 -0.85
N VAL A 27 -3.73 4.98 -0.49
CA VAL A 27 -3.34 3.79 0.28
C VAL A 27 -4.06 3.75 1.62
N LEU A 28 -4.03 4.88 2.34
CA LEU A 28 -4.70 5.02 3.63
C LEU A 28 -6.21 4.88 3.49
N LEU A 29 -6.81 5.57 2.52
CA LEU A 29 -8.25 5.53 2.31
C LEU A 29 -8.73 4.12 1.98
N ASP A 30 -8.06 3.42 1.06
CA ASP A 30 -8.41 2.06 0.66
C ASP A 30 -8.30 1.09 1.85
N TYR A 31 -7.24 1.21 2.65
CA TYR A 31 -7.09 0.37 3.83
C TYR A 31 -8.16 0.64 4.89
N LEU A 32 -8.48 1.91 5.15
CA LEU A 32 -9.46 2.29 6.17
C LEU A 32 -10.90 1.96 5.74
N THR A 33 -11.20 2.01 4.45
CA THR A 33 -12.56 1.77 3.91
C THR A 33 -12.80 0.30 3.56
N ASN A 34 -11.79 -0.43 3.06
CA ASN A 34 -11.89 -1.83 2.70
C ASN A 34 -10.58 -2.60 2.99
N PRO A 35 -10.29 -2.91 4.27
CA PRO A 35 -9.03 -3.54 4.65
C PRO A 35 -8.85 -4.94 4.04
N LYS A 36 -9.94 -5.69 3.82
CA LYS A 36 -9.87 -7.03 3.20
C LYS A 36 -9.50 -6.95 1.72
N GLY A 37 -10.16 -6.08 0.96
CA GLY A 37 -9.87 -5.88 -0.47
C GLY A 37 -8.45 -5.36 -0.71
N PHE A 38 -7.99 -4.44 0.14
CA PHE A 38 -6.63 -3.93 0.12
C PHE A 38 -5.58 -5.06 0.28
N LEU A 39 -5.76 -5.92 1.29
CA LEU A 39 -4.86 -7.05 1.56
C LEU A 39 -4.83 -8.07 0.41
N GLU A 40 -5.98 -8.35 -0.22
CA GLU A 40 -6.05 -9.25 -1.36
C GLU A 40 -5.35 -8.69 -2.60
N MET A 41 -5.52 -7.40 -2.89
CA MET A 41 -4.80 -6.74 -3.98
C MET A 41 -3.29 -6.81 -3.78
N ARG A 42 -2.82 -6.55 -2.54
CA ARG A 42 -1.39 -6.64 -2.19
C ARG A 42 -0.84 -8.05 -2.37
N ARG A 43 -1.59 -9.10 -1.99
CA ARG A 43 -1.18 -10.51 -2.23
C ARG A 43 -1.02 -10.80 -3.73
N LYS A 44 -1.91 -10.29 -4.58
CA LYS A 44 -1.82 -10.46 -6.04
C LYS A 44 -0.59 -9.76 -6.62
N GLN A 45 -0.31 -8.53 -6.22
CA GLN A 45 0.88 -7.79 -6.68
C GLN A 45 2.18 -8.50 -6.31
N LYS A 46 2.27 -9.06 -5.10
CA LYS A 46 3.45 -9.81 -4.62
C LYS A 46 3.67 -11.15 -5.33
N HIS A 47 2.74 -11.63 -6.16
CA HIS A 47 2.88 -12.84 -6.96
C HIS A 47 3.09 -12.56 -8.45
N ALA A 48 2.89 -11.30 -8.88
CA ALA A 48 3.09 -10.87 -10.25
C ALA A 48 4.48 -10.27 -10.52
N ALA A 49 5.25 -10.01 -9.45
CA ALA A 49 6.62 -9.52 -9.45
C ALA A 49 7.57 -10.61 -8.94
#